data_AF-A0A9Q0RV28-F1
#
_entry.id   AF-A0A9Q0RV28-F1
#
_cell.length_a   1.000
_cell.length_b   1.000
_cell.length_c   1.000
_cell.angle_alpha   90.00
_cell.angle_beta   90.00
_cell.angle_gamma   90.00
#
_symmetry.space_group_name_H-M   'P 1'
#
loop_
_entity.id
_entity.type
_entity.pdbx_description
1 polymer ?
#
loop_
_entity_poly.entity_id
_entity_poly.type
_entity_poly.pdbx_seq_one_letter_code
_entity_poly.pdbx_strand_id
1 'polypeptide(L)'
;MLCDEGKLSIKCFLGTATLVLALTISQNVLGLTPHHIWGASLWGPVFYFVIICISLRLFLSDQNYQYAIRATFLGFTFSSSILVAILCPLKWKAFGVYGTMMSIFHYSEFLAIAWSNPSSLSTSSFILNHSLHYALAAISSWIEFLVEVNFWPEMKEYTIITVFGLLICLGGELLRKLAIITAHTNFNHIVSNFSTESPPPAEVCPFQFCETFQVQYKKSKDHVLVKHGVYSIARHPSYVGWFWWSIGTQIILANPVCVVIYAIASWKFFNNRVYLEEITLLNFFGEEYYNYQKEVPTGLPFINGYLLDNPITNQN
;
A
#
# COMPACT_ATOMS: atom_id res chain seq x y z
N MET A 1 13.84 -17.78 5.25
CA MET A 1 13.05 -18.19 6.44
C MET A 1 12.46 -16.95 7.04
N LEU A 2 11.16 -16.92 7.35
CA LEU A 2 10.51 -15.73 7.91
C LEU A 2 11.13 -15.34 9.27
N CYS A 3 11.39 -14.06 9.49
CA CYS A 3 11.89 -13.58 10.78
C CYS A 3 10.83 -13.68 11.89
N ASP A 4 11.25 -13.54 13.14
CA ASP A 4 10.36 -13.75 14.28
C ASP A 4 9.28 -12.67 14.40
N GLU A 5 9.59 -11.43 14.04
CA GLU A 5 8.63 -10.33 13.92
C GLU A 5 7.56 -10.63 12.86
N GLY A 6 8.00 -11.21 11.72
CA GLY A 6 7.11 -11.68 10.66
C GLY A 6 6.16 -12.76 11.18
N LYS A 7 6.68 -13.79 11.85
CA LYS A 7 5.87 -14.87 12.44
C LYS A 7 4.89 -14.35 13.50
N LEU A 8 5.32 -13.42 14.35
CA LEU A 8 4.48 -12.78 15.35
C LEU A 8 3.32 -12.02 14.68
N SER A 9 3.63 -11.24 13.64
CA SER A 9 2.61 -10.49 12.89
C SER A 9 1.53 -11.39 12.28
N ILE A 10 1.90 -12.57 11.74
CA ILE A 10 0.96 -13.55 11.19
C ILE A 10 0.01 -14.06 12.27
N LYS A 11 0.55 -14.44 13.42
CA LYS A 11 -0.27 -14.92 14.55
C LYS A 11 -1.25 -13.85 15.01
N CYS A 12 -0.81 -12.59 15.13
CA CYS A 12 -1.66 -11.47 15.55
C CYS A 12 -2.73 -11.14 14.51
N PHE A 13 -2.36 -11.03 13.23
CA PHE A 13 -3.29 -10.74 12.13
C PHE A 13 -4.36 -11.82 12.00
N LEU A 14 -3.95 -13.09 11.82
CA LEU A 14 -4.89 -14.20 11.63
C LEU A 14 -5.68 -14.53 12.89
N GLY A 15 -5.04 -14.45 14.07
CA GLY A 15 -5.72 -14.68 15.35
C GLY A 15 -6.85 -13.67 15.58
N THR A 16 -6.57 -12.38 15.33
CA THR A 16 -7.58 -11.32 15.45
C THR A 16 -8.69 -11.47 14.41
N ALA A 17 -8.32 -11.68 13.14
CA ALA A 17 -9.29 -11.83 12.07
C ALA A 17 -10.23 -13.02 12.29
N THR A 18 -9.67 -14.17 12.69
CA THR A 18 -10.44 -15.39 12.97
C THR A 18 -11.38 -15.20 14.15
N LEU A 19 -10.89 -14.62 15.25
CA LEU A 19 -11.69 -14.39 16.45
C LEU A 19 -12.88 -13.46 16.16
N VAL A 20 -12.63 -12.34 15.48
CA VAL A 20 -13.68 -11.36 15.13
C VAL A 20 -14.70 -11.99 14.18
N LEU A 21 -14.27 -12.69 13.14
CA LEU A 21 -15.18 -13.35 12.19
C LEU A 21 -16.01 -14.44 12.88
N ALA A 22 -15.36 -15.37 13.59
CA ALA A 22 -16.03 -16.51 14.20
C ALA A 22 -17.07 -16.07 15.23
N LEU A 23 -16.72 -15.13 16.11
CA LEU A 23 -17.64 -14.64 17.14
C LEU A 23 -18.82 -13.87 16.54
N THR A 24 -18.56 -13.00 15.56
CA THR A 24 -19.63 -12.18 14.97
C THR A 24 -20.57 -13.02 14.11
N ILE A 25 -20.05 -13.94 13.30
CA ILE A 25 -20.87 -14.85 12.50
C ILE A 25 -21.71 -15.75 13.42
N SER A 26 -21.10 -16.32 14.47
CA SER A 26 -21.82 -17.14 15.45
C SER A 26 -22.96 -16.39 16.12
N GLN A 27 -22.74 -15.14 16.56
CA GLN A 27 -23.79 -14.29 17.15
C GLN A 27 -24.95 -14.01 16.18
N ASN A 28 -24.64 -13.79 14.90
CA ASN A 28 -25.66 -13.56 13.87
C ASN A 28 -26.45 -14.83 13.55
N VAL A 29 -25.78 -15.99 13.41
CA VAL A 29 -26.41 -17.29 13.14
C VAL A 29 -27.31 -17.74 14.30
N LEU A 30 -26.86 -17.53 15.54
CA LEU A 30 -27.59 -17.92 16.74
C LEU A 30 -28.72 -16.93 17.12
N GLY A 31 -28.89 -15.82 16.39
CA GLY A 31 -29.93 -14.83 16.67
C GLY A 31 -29.79 -14.13 18.04
N LEU A 32 -28.58 -14.15 18.62
CA LEU A 32 -28.33 -13.63 19.97
C LEU A 32 -28.31 -12.09 20.05
N THR A 33 -28.30 -11.43 18.89
CA THR A 33 -28.28 -9.96 18.80
C THR A 33 -29.65 -9.44 18.37
N PRO A 34 -30.24 -8.47 19.11
CA PRO A 34 -31.52 -7.90 18.73
C PRO A 34 -31.44 -7.21 17.36
N HIS A 35 -32.26 -7.67 16.40
CA HIS A 35 -32.25 -7.16 15.01
C HIS A 35 -32.49 -5.65 14.87
N HIS A 36 -33.08 -4.99 15.87
CA HIS A 36 -33.39 -3.55 15.84
C HIS A 36 -32.22 -2.65 16.27
N ILE A 37 -31.12 -3.22 16.81
CA ILE A 37 -29.93 -2.46 17.19
C ILE A 37 -28.74 -2.98 16.39
N TRP A 38 -28.68 -2.64 15.11
CA TRP A 38 -27.60 -3.08 14.21
C TRP A 38 -26.19 -2.77 14.78
N GLY A 39 -26.05 -1.66 15.51
CA GLY A 39 -24.81 -1.31 16.23
C GLY A 39 -24.41 -2.30 17.33
N ALA A 40 -25.36 -2.97 17.99
CA ALA A 40 -25.07 -3.96 19.04
C ALA A 40 -24.30 -5.18 18.51
N SER A 41 -24.49 -5.54 17.23
CA SER A 41 -23.69 -6.58 16.55
C SER A 41 -22.25 -6.13 16.27
N LEU A 42 -22.00 -4.82 16.18
CA LEU A 42 -20.68 -4.22 15.92
C LEU A 42 -19.90 -3.89 17.21
N TRP A 43 -20.56 -3.65 18.34
CA TRP A 43 -19.89 -3.38 19.62
C TRP A 43 -19.10 -4.58 20.16
N GLY A 44 -19.57 -5.81 19.91
CA GLY A 44 -18.86 -7.05 20.28
C GLY A 44 -17.44 -7.10 19.69
N PRO A 45 -17.28 -7.01 18.35
CA PRO A 45 -15.99 -6.87 17.69
C PRO A 45 -15.06 -5.82 18.29
N VAL A 46 -15.57 -4.61 18.58
CA VAL A 46 -14.76 -3.52 19.15
C VAL A 46 -14.27 -3.91 20.55
N PHE A 47 -15.13 -4.49 21.38
CA PHE A 47 -14.74 -4.95 22.72
C PHE A 47 -13.67 -6.04 22.67
N TYR A 48 -13.82 -7.03 21.76
CA TYR A 48 -12.79 -8.06 21.54
C TYR A 48 -11.47 -7.45 21.12
N PHE A 49 -11.49 -6.48 20.19
CA PHE A 49 -10.30 -5.77 19.75
C PHE A 49 -9.59 -5.05 20.91
N VAL A 50 -10.33 -4.32 21.74
CA VAL A 50 -9.77 -3.63 22.91
C VAL A 50 -9.12 -4.61 23.89
N ILE A 51 -9.78 -5.73 24.19
CA ILE A 51 -9.21 -6.78 25.06
C ILE A 51 -7.91 -7.32 24.48
N ILE A 52 -7.88 -7.66 23.19
CA ILE A 52 -6.68 -8.16 22.52
C ILE A 52 -5.55 -7.12 22.61
N CYS A 53 -5.85 -5.84 22.38
CA CYS A 53 -4.85 -4.76 22.48
C CYS A 53 -4.27 -4.65 23.89
N ILE A 54 -5.11 -4.71 24.93
CA ILE A 54 -4.67 -4.70 26.33
C ILE A 54 -3.82 -5.93 26.62
N SER A 55 -4.25 -7.13 26.24
CA SER A 55 -3.48 -8.36 26.43
C SER A 55 -2.11 -8.28 25.76
N LEU A 56 -2.03 -7.81 24.51
CA LEU A 56 -0.76 -7.65 23.80
C LEU A 56 0.17 -6.67 24.53
N ARG A 57 -0.37 -5.58 25.11
CA ARG A 57 0.42 -4.61 25.87
C ARG A 57 0.98 -5.20 27.16
N LEU A 58 0.27 -6.12 27.79
CA LEU A 58 0.69 -6.75 29.05
C LEU A 58 1.75 -7.85 28.86
N PHE A 59 1.73 -8.56 27.71
CA PHE A 59 2.56 -9.76 27.51
C PHE A 59 3.74 -9.59 26.56
N LEU A 60 3.81 -8.52 25.75
CA LEU A 60 4.88 -8.33 24.76
C LEU A 60 5.85 -7.20 25.17
N SER A 61 7.12 -7.38 24.81
CA SER A 61 8.12 -6.30 24.88
C SER A 61 7.74 -5.13 23.97
N ASP A 62 8.22 -3.92 24.28
CA ASP A 62 7.83 -2.72 23.53
C ASP A 62 8.06 -2.84 22.02
N GLN A 63 9.19 -3.42 21.58
CA GLN A 63 9.47 -3.63 20.16
C GLN A 63 8.49 -4.62 19.51
N ASN A 64 8.26 -5.78 20.12
CA ASN A 64 7.33 -6.80 19.61
C ASN A 64 5.88 -6.33 19.64
N TYR A 65 5.52 -5.55 20.66
CA TYR A 65 4.21 -4.93 20.80
C TYR A 65 3.89 -4.02 19.60
N GLN A 66 4.84 -3.22 19.12
CA GLN A 66 4.62 -2.31 17.99
C GLN A 66 4.28 -3.07 16.69
N TYR A 67 4.91 -4.21 16.42
CA TYR A 67 4.56 -5.06 15.28
C TYR A 67 3.21 -5.75 15.49
N ALA A 68 2.99 -6.30 16.68
CA ALA A 68 1.77 -7.01 17.04
C ALA A 68 0.52 -6.10 16.95
N ILE A 69 0.56 -4.89 17.52
CA ILE A 69 -0.59 -3.99 17.56
C ILE A 69 -1.03 -3.55 16.15
N ARG A 70 -0.08 -3.30 15.24
CA ARG A 70 -0.37 -2.95 13.84
C ARG A 70 -0.96 -4.13 13.07
N ALA A 71 -0.39 -5.33 13.26
CA ALA A 71 -0.91 -6.55 12.65
C ALA A 71 -2.33 -6.89 13.16
N THR A 72 -2.56 -6.75 14.47
CA THR A 72 -3.89 -6.89 15.10
C THR A 72 -4.88 -5.86 14.56
N PHE A 73 -4.49 -4.59 14.45
CA PHE A 73 -5.32 -3.54 13.85
C PHE A 73 -5.70 -3.86 12.40
N LEU A 74 -4.73 -4.33 11.59
CA LEU A 74 -4.99 -4.76 10.22
C LEU A 74 -5.88 -6.00 10.16
N GLY A 75 -5.74 -6.96 11.08
CA GLY A 75 -6.61 -8.13 11.17
C GLY A 75 -8.05 -7.78 11.59
N PHE A 76 -8.20 -6.83 12.51
CA PHE A 76 -9.51 -6.30 12.91
C PHE A 76 -10.20 -5.54 11.78
N THR A 77 -9.49 -4.66 11.09
CA THR A 77 -10.04 -3.93 9.94
C THR A 77 -10.39 -4.88 8.79
N PHE A 78 -9.56 -5.88 8.53
CA PHE A 78 -9.81 -6.91 7.52
C PHE A 78 -11.10 -7.69 7.79
N SER A 79 -11.23 -8.23 9.00
CA SER A 79 -12.42 -9.00 9.41
C SER A 79 -13.68 -8.16 9.46
N SER A 80 -13.61 -6.95 10.01
CA SER A 80 -14.75 -6.02 10.03
C SER A 80 -15.20 -5.65 8.60
N SER A 81 -14.26 -5.46 7.68
CA SER A 81 -14.56 -5.14 6.28
C SER A 81 -15.20 -6.31 5.53
N ILE A 82 -14.77 -7.55 5.81
CA ILE A 82 -15.44 -8.76 5.30
C ILE A 82 -16.86 -8.86 5.84
N LEU A 83 -17.08 -8.60 7.13
CA LEU A 83 -18.42 -8.59 7.72
C LEU A 83 -19.31 -7.54 7.04
N VAL A 84 -18.78 -6.36 6.74
CA VAL A 84 -19.51 -5.34 5.96
C VAL A 84 -19.86 -5.86 4.56
N ALA A 85 -18.92 -6.47 3.85
CA ALA A 85 -19.14 -7.00 2.50
C ALA A 85 -20.19 -8.12 2.45
N ILE A 86 -20.33 -8.91 3.52
CA ILE A 86 -21.25 -10.04 3.58
C ILE A 86 -22.62 -9.63 4.14
N LEU A 87 -22.64 -8.93 5.28
CA LEU A 87 -23.84 -8.71 6.11
C LEU A 87 -24.57 -7.41 5.82
N CYS A 88 -23.92 -6.39 5.25
CA CYS A 88 -24.57 -5.10 5.00
C CYS A 88 -25.46 -5.10 3.76
N PRO A 89 -26.41 -4.15 3.66
CA PRO A 89 -27.17 -3.89 2.43
C PRO A 89 -26.25 -3.64 1.23
N LEU A 90 -26.72 -3.94 0.02
CA LEU A 90 -25.93 -3.93 -1.22
C LEU A 90 -25.11 -2.66 -1.41
N LYS A 91 -25.72 -1.49 -1.15
CA LYS A 91 -25.08 -0.17 -1.25
C LYS A 91 -23.82 0.03 -0.38
N TRP A 92 -23.63 -0.78 0.68
CA TRP A 92 -22.47 -0.70 1.58
C TRP A 92 -21.41 -1.78 1.30
N LYS A 93 -21.75 -2.82 0.52
CA LYS A 93 -20.84 -3.97 0.31
C LYS A 93 -19.53 -3.58 -0.37
N ALA A 94 -19.58 -2.62 -1.29
CA ALA A 94 -18.41 -2.04 -1.95
C ALA A 94 -17.38 -1.48 -0.94
N PHE A 95 -17.86 -0.82 0.13
CA PHE A 95 -17.00 -0.28 1.18
C PHE A 95 -16.29 -1.39 1.97
N GLY A 96 -16.98 -2.52 2.18
CA GLY A 96 -16.38 -3.73 2.77
C GLY A 96 -15.28 -4.31 1.88
N VAL A 97 -15.52 -4.45 0.57
CA VAL A 97 -14.50 -4.93 -0.38
C VAL A 97 -13.28 -4.00 -0.40
N TYR A 98 -13.51 -2.68 -0.40
CA TYR A 98 -12.46 -1.67 -0.31
C TYR A 98 -11.63 -1.84 0.98
N GLY A 99 -12.28 -1.93 2.13
CA GLY A 99 -11.60 -2.08 3.42
C GLY A 99 -10.79 -3.37 3.50
N THR A 100 -11.30 -4.47 2.96
CA THR A 100 -10.56 -5.73 2.86
C THR A 100 -9.29 -5.58 2.02
N MET A 101 -9.37 -4.92 0.86
CA MET A 101 -8.20 -4.67 0.01
C MET A 101 -7.17 -3.73 0.67
N MET A 102 -7.62 -2.72 1.40
CA MET A 102 -6.73 -1.83 2.16
C MET A 102 -5.96 -2.60 3.24
N SER A 103 -6.65 -3.44 4.02
CA SER A 103 -6.00 -4.25 5.06
C SER A 103 -5.01 -5.25 4.46
N ILE A 104 -5.36 -5.91 3.34
CA ILE A 104 -4.47 -6.82 2.62
C ILE A 104 -3.22 -6.09 2.15
N PHE A 105 -3.37 -4.94 1.47
CA PHE A 105 -2.25 -4.19 0.90
C PHE A 105 -1.21 -3.82 1.97
N HIS A 106 -1.65 -3.21 3.07
CA HIS A 106 -0.75 -2.78 4.14
C HIS A 106 -0.11 -3.95 4.88
N TYR A 107 -0.85 -5.04 5.08
CA TYR A 107 -0.32 -6.21 5.78
C TYR A 107 0.64 -7.02 4.91
N SER A 108 0.30 -7.25 3.65
CA SER A 108 1.11 -8.02 2.70
C SER A 108 2.43 -7.32 2.39
N GLU A 109 2.45 -5.99 2.40
CA GLU A 109 3.66 -5.19 2.25
C GLU A 109 4.68 -5.47 3.35
N PHE A 110 4.24 -5.40 4.61
CA PHE A 110 5.07 -5.74 5.76
C PHE A 110 5.58 -7.17 5.66
N LEU A 111 4.69 -8.11 5.31
CA LEU A 111 5.03 -9.52 5.23
C LEU A 111 6.02 -9.82 4.09
N ALA A 112 5.88 -9.16 2.94
CA ALA A 112 6.81 -9.28 1.84
C ALA A 112 8.24 -8.88 2.25
N ILE A 113 8.39 -7.83 3.07
CA ILE A 113 9.70 -7.43 3.59
C ILE A 113 10.21 -8.32 4.70
N ALA A 114 9.35 -8.76 5.59
CA ALA A 114 9.73 -9.74 6.60
C ALA A 114 10.24 -11.05 5.98
N TRP A 115 9.82 -11.35 4.74
CA TRP A 115 10.30 -12.49 3.97
C TRP A 115 11.56 -12.19 3.15
N SER A 116 11.56 -11.08 2.39
CA SER A 116 12.55 -10.80 1.35
C SER A 116 13.71 -9.92 1.78
N ASN A 117 13.53 -9.05 2.78
CA ASN A 117 14.61 -8.18 3.28
C ASN A 117 14.47 -7.92 4.79
N PRO A 118 14.62 -8.96 5.65
CA PRO A 118 14.35 -8.85 7.08
C PRO A 118 15.22 -7.83 7.82
N SER A 119 16.43 -7.55 7.32
CA SER A 119 17.33 -6.56 7.92
C SER A 119 16.85 -5.13 7.78
N SER A 120 15.97 -4.84 6.82
CA SER A 120 15.33 -3.53 6.62
C SER A 120 13.96 -3.40 7.29
N LEU A 121 13.47 -4.48 7.91
CA LEU A 121 12.12 -4.55 8.46
C LEU A 121 11.97 -3.57 9.62
N SER A 122 10.91 -2.77 9.57
CA SER A 122 10.57 -1.84 10.65
C SER A 122 9.07 -1.61 10.72
N THR A 123 8.62 -0.84 11.71
CA THR A 123 7.20 -0.52 11.87
C THR A 123 6.65 0.35 10.73
N SER A 124 7.51 1.06 9.99
CA SER A 124 7.11 1.83 8.81
C SER A 124 6.88 0.93 7.58
N SER A 125 7.34 -0.32 7.60
CA SER A 125 7.12 -1.30 6.52
C SER A 125 5.65 -1.70 6.34
N PHE A 126 4.77 -1.44 7.32
CA PHE A 126 3.31 -1.55 7.13
C PHE A 126 2.73 -0.44 6.25
N ILE A 127 3.48 0.66 6.07
CA ILE A 127 3.09 1.78 5.21
C ILE A 127 1.79 2.48 5.69
N LEU A 128 1.47 2.40 6.98
CA LEU A 128 0.24 2.99 7.54
C LEU A 128 0.26 4.53 7.58
N ASN A 129 1.44 5.12 7.81
CA ASN A 129 1.62 6.57 7.94
C ASN A 129 2.42 7.09 6.75
N HIS A 130 1.73 7.45 5.66
CA HIS A 130 2.37 7.74 4.39
C HIS A 130 2.69 9.22 4.16
N SER A 131 1.77 10.10 4.53
CA SER A 131 1.87 11.58 4.52
C SER A 131 0.50 12.17 4.88
N LEU A 132 0.45 13.46 5.21
CA LEU A 132 -0.81 14.18 5.35
C LEU A 132 -1.65 14.12 4.05
N HIS A 133 -1.02 14.25 2.88
CA HIS A 133 -1.68 14.20 1.57
C HIS A 133 -2.39 12.85 1.33
N TYR A 134 -1.75 11.75 1.71
CA TYR A 134 -2.36 10.42 1.64
C TYR A 134 -3.59 10.32 2.55
N ALA A 135 -3.51 10.80 3.79
CA ALA A 135 -4.63 10.81 4.71
C ALA A 135 -5.80 11.66 4.18
N LEU A 136 -5.51 12.85 3.63
CA LEU A 136 -6.51 13.73 3.02
C LEU A 136 -7.17 13.07 1.81
N ALA A 137 -6.42 12.40 0.94
CA ALA A 137 -6.97 11.66 -0.20
C ALA A 137 -7.91 10.54 0.27
N ALA A 138 -7.48 9.73 1.24
CA ALA A 138 -8.31 8.68 1.81
C ALA A 138 -9.61 9.24 2.42
N ILE A 139 -9.52 10.28 3.25
CA ILE A 139 -10.69 10.94 3.85
C ILE A 139 -11.61 11.50 2.76
N SER A 140 -11.07 12.11 1.70
CA SER A 140 -11.88 12.62 0.59
C SER A 140 -12.66 11.52 -0.12
N SER A 141 -12.06 10.34 -0.32
CA SER A 141 -12.74 9.18 -0.88
C SER A 141 -13.88 8.66 -0.01
N TRP A 142 -13.69 8.71 1.32
CA TRP A 142 -14.72 8.29 2.27
C TRP A 142 -15.86 9.29 2.30
N ILE A 143 -15.57 10.59 2.25
CA ILE A 143 -16.59 11.63 2.18
C ILE A 143 -17.41 11.49 0.89
N GLU A 144 -16.77 11.33 -0.27
CA GLU A 144 -17.46 11.10 -1.55
C GLU A 144 -18.38 9.88 -1.46
N PHE A 145 -17.85 8.74 -1.00
CA PHE A 145 -18.64 7.53 -0.86
C PHE A 145 -19.84 7.72 0.09
N LEU A 146 -19.62 8.35 1.25
CA LEU A 146 -20.67 8.60 2.24
C LEU A 146 -21.72 9.58 1.74
N VAL A 147 -21.36 10.62 0.99
CA VAL A 147 -22.33 11.52 0.38
C VAL A 147 -23.14 10.73 -0.66
N GLU A 148 -22.47 10.04 -1.58
CA GLU A 148 -23.14 9.37 -2.70
C GLU A 148 -24.01 8.19 -2.26
N VAL A 149 -23.62 7.40 -1.25
CA VAL A 149 -24.46 6.30 -0.75
C VAL A 149 -25.76 6.79 -0.08
N ASN A 150 -25.80 8.05 0.38
CA ASN A 150 -26.98 8.66 0.99
C ASN A 150 -27.89 9.33 -0.04
N PHE A 151 -27.32 10.01 -1.05
CA PHE A 151 -28.11 10.71 -2.07
C PHE A 151 -28.41 9.87 -3.33
N TRP A 152 -27.50 8.97 -3.71
CA TRP A 152 -27.54 8.15 -4.93
C TRP A 152 -27.10 6.70 -4.66
N PRO A 153 -27.83 5.94 -3.82
CA PRO A 153 -27.44 4.60 -3.40
C PRO A 153 -27.31 3.61 -4.57
N GLU A 154 -28.14 3.75 -5.61
CA GLU A 154 -28.15 2.90 -6.80
C GLU A 154 -26.78 2.86 -7.50
N MET A 155 -26.03 3.97 -7.49
CA MET A 155 -24.68 4.02 -8.08
C MET A 155 -23.69 3.11 -7.36
N LYS A 156 -23.91 2.84 -6.07
CA LYS A 156 -23.04 1.99 -5.24
C LYS A 156 -23.43 0.52 -5.30
N GLU A 157 -24.54 0.19 -5.94
CA GLU A 157 -25.06 -1.17 -6.04
C GLU A 157 -24.57 -1.92 -7.30
N TYR A 158 -23.92 -1.21 -8.23
CA TYR A 158 -23.32 -1.79 -9.44
C TYR A 158 -22.13 -2.70 -9.13
N THR A 159 -22.43 -3.92 -8.70
CA THR A 159 -21.44 -4.94 -8.29
C THR A 159 -20.42 -5.23 -9.38
N ILE A 160 -20.79 -5.12 -10.66
CA ILE A 160 -19.85 -5.31 -11.78
C ILE A 160 -18.69 -4.29 -11.75
N ILE A 161 -18.96 -3.03 -11.37
CA ILE A 161 -17.94 -2.00 -11.22
C ILE A 161 -17.01 -2.36 -10.05
N THR A 162 -17.59 -2.79 -8.92
CA THR A 162 -16.83 -3.25 -7.76
C THR A 162 -15.94 -4.45 -8.08
N VAL A 163 -16.45 -5.45 -8.81
CA VAL A 163 -15.67 -6.62 -9.24
C VAL A 163 -14.55 -6.22 -10.19
N PHE A 164 -14.81 -5.32 -11.14
CA PHE A 164 -13.78 -4.82 -12.04
C PHE A 164 -12.66 -4.11 -11.28
N GLY A 165 -13.01 -3.22 -10.34
CA GLY A 165 -12.04 -2.56 -9.45
C GLY A 165 -11.25 -3.57 -8.60
N LEU A 166 -11.91 -4.61 -8.09
CA LEU A 166 -11.28 -5.69 -7.33
C LEU A 166 -10.24 -6.44 -8.18
N LEU A 167 -10.54 -6.77 -9.42
CA LEU A 167 -9.60 -7.45 -10.32
C LEU A 167 -8.36 -6.58 -10.60
N ILE A 168 -8.55 -5.28 -10.81
CA ILE A 168 -7.45 -4.32 -10.96
C ILE A 168 -6.59 -4.28 -9.69
N CYS A 169 -7.23 -4.16 -8.52
CA CYS A 169 -6.54 -4.16 -7.24
C CYS A 169 -5.74 -5.45 -7.01
N LEU A 170 -6.32 -6.62 -7.28
CA LEU A 170 -5.64 -7.91 -7.12
C LEU A 170 -4.45 -8.04 -8.08
N GLY A 171 -4.59 -7.59 -9.33
CA GLY A 171 -3.49 -7.57 -10.29
C GLY A 171 -2.35 -6.65 -9.85
N GLY A 172 -2.68 -5.43 -9.41
CA GLY A 172 -1.70 -4.46 -8.92
C GLY A 172 -1.00 -4.92 -7.63
N GLU A 173 -1.78 -5.50 -6.71
CA GLU A 173 -1.31 -6.14 -5.48
C GLU A 173 -0.28 -7.23 -5.79
N LEU A 174 -0.65 -8.19 -6.65
CA LEU A 174 0.22 -9.29 -7.05
C LEU A 174 1.52 -8.78 -7.70
N LEU A 175 1.42 -7.87 -8.67
CA LEU A 175 2.60 -7.32 -9.37
C LEU A 175 3.56 -6.62 -8.40
N ARG A 176 3.02 -5.85 -7.44
CA ARG A 176 3.82 -5.18 -6.41
C ARG A 176 4.57 -6.18 -5.54
N LYS A 177 3.89 -7.21 -5.04
CA LYS A 177 4.51 -8.25 -4.20
C LYS A 177 5.55 -9.06 -4.97
N LEU A 178 5.28 -9.42 -6.21
CA LEU A 178 6.26 -10.07 -7.08
C LEU A 178 7.49 -9.18 -7.30
N ALA A 179 7.32 -7.88 -7.49
CA ALA A 179 8.44 -6.95 -7.64
C ALA A 179 9.32 -6.85 -6.39
N ILE A 180 8.71 -6.81 -5.19
CA ILE A 180 9.44 -6.80 -3.92
C ILE A 180 10.20 -8.13 -3.74
N ILE A 181 9.52 -9.26 -3.96
CA ILE A 181 10.12 -10.59 -3.80
C ILE A 181 11.25 -10.82 -4.81
N THR A 182 11.08 -10.38 -6.06
CA THR A 182 12.10 -10.52 -7.12
C THR A 182 13.32 -9.64 -6.84
N ALA A 183 13.12 -8.41 -6.35
CA ALA A 183 14.24 -7.52 -6.03
C ALA A 183 14.96 -7.91 -4.73
N HIS A 184 14.27 -8.60 -3.81
CA HIS A 184 14.82 -9.10 -2.55
C HIS A 184 15.48 -7.96 -1.75
N THR A 185 16.76 -8.08 -1.41
CA THR A 185 17.56 -7.10 -0.65
C THR A 185 17.90 -5.84 -1.46
N ASN A 186 17.67 -5.86 -2.78
CA ASN A 186 17.80 -4.68 -3.64
C ASN A 186 16.54 -3.81 -3.60
N PHE A 187 15.44 -4.29 -3.01
CA PHE A 187 14.26 -3.49 -2.77
C PHE A 187 14.42 -2.67 -1.48
N ASN A 188 14.23 -1.35 -1.58
CA ASN A 188 14.20 -0.47 -0.40
C ASN A 188 12.84 0.24 -0.27
N HIS A 189 12.11 -0.06 0.80
CA HIS A 189 10.87 0.65 1.17
C HIS A 189 11.16 1.99 1.84
N ILE A 190 12.27 2.07 2.56
CA ILE A 190 12.64 3.24 3.33
C ILE A 190 13.34 4.19 2.41
N VAL A 191 12.63 5.27 2.19
CA VAL A 191 13.20 6.49 1.71
C VAL A 191 14.04 7.06 2.85
N SER A 192 15.36 6.87 2.77
CA SER A 192 16.30 7.20 3.84
C SER A 192 16.22 8.68 4.18
N ASN A 193 15.65 9.02 5.35
CA ASN A 193 15.78 10.32 5.99
C ASN A 193 17.25 10.59 6.29
N PHE A 194 17.99 11.15 5.33
CA PHE A 194 19.22 11.85 5.64
C PHE A 194 18.81 13.24 6.15
N SER A 195 18.47 13.33 7.43
CA SER A 195 18.65 14.59 8.15
C SER A 195 20.15 14.86 8.23
N THR A 196 20.58 15.84 7.43
CA THR A 196 21.77 16.68 7.64
C THR A 196 23.11 15.96 7.86
N GLU A 197 23.76 15.55 6.77
CA GLU A 197 25.19 15.76 6.64
C GLU A 197 25.44 16.47 5.31
N SER A 198 25.70 17.78 5.41
CA SER A 198 26.10 18.75 4.37
C SER A 198 25.43 18.63 3.00
N PRO A 199 24.66 19.65 2.55
CA PRO A 199 24.17 19.68 1.17
C PRO A 199 25.35 19.57 0.19
N PRO A 200 25.22 18.83 -0.92
CA PRO A 200 26.18 18.93 -2.02
C PRO A 200 26.28 20.40 -2.45
N PRO A 201 27.45 20.86 -2.93
CA PRO A 201 27.64 22.23 -3.39
C PRO A 201 26.50 22.65 -4.34
N ALA A 202 26.04 23.88 -4.17
CA ALA A 202 24.80 24.45 -4.73
C ALA A 202 24.70 24.48 -6.27
N GLU A 203 25.60 23.81 -6.98
CA GLU A 203 25.64 23.76 -8.44
C GLU A 203 24.85 22.57 -9.04
N VAL A 204 24.32 21.65 -8.23
CA VAL A 204 23.69 20.42 -8.75
C VAL A 204 22.15 20.44 -8.79
N CYS A 205 21.47 21.41 -8.16
CA CYS A 205 20.00 21.46 -8.18
C CYS A 205 19.46 22.92 -8.18
N PRO A 206 18.90 23.43 -9.29
CA PRO A 206 18.34 24.77 -9.36
C PRO A 206 16.94 24.90 -8.72
N PHE A 207 16.43 23.89 -8.01
CA PHE A 207 15.10 23.94 -7.38
C PHE A 207 15.14 23.57 -5.90
N GLN A 208 14.82 24.56 -5.07
CA GLN A 208 14.59 24.48 -3.63
C GLN A 208 13.26 23.77 -3.31
N PHE A 209 13.09 22.56 -3.84
CA PHE A 209 11.90 21.71 -3.66
C PHE A 209 12.28 20.26 -3.28
N CYS A 210 13.46 20.08 -2.68
CA CYS A 210 14.01 18.75 -2.36
C CYS A 210 13.49 18.18 -1.02
N GLU A 211 12.77 18.96 -0.21
CA GLU A 211 12.37 18.55 1.15
C GLU A 211 11.31 17.43 1.23
N THR A 212 10.70 17.02 0.12
CA THR A 212 9.62 16.01 0.14
C THR A 212 10.00 14.67 -0.50
N PHE A 213 11.18 14.55 -1.10
CA PHE A 213 11.60 13.34 -1.81
C PHE A 213 12.94 12.86 -1.27
N GLN A 214 12.83 12.06 -0.21
CA GLN A 214 13.91 11.20 0.22
C GLN A 214 14.27 10.29 -0.99
N VAL A 215 15.54 10.04 -1.27
CA VAL A 215 16.00 9.02 -2.25
C VAL A 215 17.32 8.48 -1.67
N GLN A 216 17.60 7.19 -1.83
CA GLN A 216 18.84 6.62 -1.32
C GLN A 216 20.01 6.97 -2.24
N TYR A 217 20.89 7.88 -1.80
CA TYR A 217 22.05 8.32 -2.59
C TYR A 217 23.31 7.45 -2.43
N LYS A 218 23.31 6.45 -1.53
CA LYS A 218 24.47 5.60 -1.26
C LYS A 218 24.25 4.16 -1.70
N LYS A 219 25.05 3.70 -2.67
CA LYS A 219 25.08 2.30 -3.14
C LYS A 219 25.65 1.40 -2.03
N SER A 220 24.87 0.41 -1.60
CA SER A 220 25.40 -0.69 -0.76
C SER A 220 26.32 -1.57 -1.61
N LYS A 221 27.35 -2.17 -1.00
CA LYS A 221 28.29 -3.06 -1.71
C LYS A 221 27.58 -4.26 -2.37
N ASP A 222 26.45 -4.68 -1.81
CA ASP A 222 25.67 -5.82 -2.28
C ASP A 222 24.51 -5.42 -3.21
N HIS A 223 24.39 -4.12 -3.56
CA HIS A 223 23.31 -3.64 -4.43
C HIS A 223 23.62 -3.95 -5.90
N VAL A 224 22.82 -4.84 -6.49
CA VAL A 224 22.92 -5.29 -7.88
C VAL A 224 21.70 -4.87 -8.68
N LEU A 225 21.89 -4.68 -9.99
CA LEU A 225 20.79 -4.34 -10.90
C LEU A 225 19.95 -5.59 -11.21
N VAL A 226 18.66 -5.55 -10.87
CA VAL A 226 17.72 -6.65 -11.12
C VAL A 226 16.97 -6.42 -12.43
N LYS A 227 17.15 -7.35 -13.39
CA LYS A 227 16.55 -7.28 -14.74
C LYS A 227 15.69 -8.49 -15.13
N HIS A 228 15.49 -9.45 -14.22
CA HIS A 228 14.76 -10.69 -14.50
C HIS A 228 13.37 -10.69 -13.84
N GLY A 229 12.54 -11.67 -14.19
CA GLY A 229 11.18 -11.78 -13.65
C GLY A 229 10.32 -10.60 -14.09
N VAL A 230 9.59 -9.99 -13.16
CA VAL A 230 8.73 -8.83 -13.50
C VAL A 230 9.54 -7.59 -13.96
N TYR A 231 10.83 -7.53 -13.62
CA TYR A 231 11.72 -6.46 -14.09
C TYR A 231 12.09 -6.60 -15.57
N SER A 232 11.96 -7.78 -16.19
CA SER A 232 12.16 -7.86 -17.66
C SER A 232 11.00 -7.29 -18.47
N ILE A 233 9.87 -6.98 -17.82
CA ILE A 233 8.65 -6.47 -18.46
C ILE A 233 8.52 -4.96 -18.24
N ALA A 234 8.85 -4.49 -17.04
CA ALA A 234 8.80 -3.08 -16.67
C ALA A 234 9.98 -2.74 -15.75
N ARG A 235 10.57 -1.56 -15.90
CA ARG A 235 11.68 -1.10 -15.04
C ARG A 235 11.23 -0.84 -13.60
N HIS A 236 9.97 -0.42 -13.42
CA HIS A 236 9.39 -0.05 -12.12
C HIS A 236 8.11 -0.84 -11.79
N PRO A 237 8.15 -2.19 -11.76
CA PRO A 237 6.94 -3.02 -11.68
C PRO A 237 6.19 -2.82 -10.35
N SER A 238 6.90 -2.51 -9.25
CA SER A 238 6.27 -2.17 -7.96
C SER A 238 5.44 -0.90 -8.04
N TYR A 239 5.89 0.10 -8.80
CA TYR A 239 5.16 1.35 -9.01
C TYR A 239 3.98 1.16 -9.95
N VAL A 240 4.13 0.34 -11.00
CA VAL A 240 3.01 -0.06 -11.87
C VAL A 240 1.91 -0.73 -11.04
N GLY A 241 2.28 -1.70 -10.19
CA GLY A 241 1.33 -2.39 -9.33
C GLY A 241 0.60 -1.43 -8.39
N TRP A 242 1.33 -0.50 -7.78
CA TRP A 242 0.75 0.50 -6.88
C TRP A 242 -0.16 1.50 -7.59
N PHE A 243 0.25 1.98 -8.76
CA PHE A 243 -0.52 2.93 -9.55
C PHE A 243 -1.91 2.36 -9.85
N TRP A 244 -1.97 1.15 -10.43
CA TRP A 244 -3.23 0.50 -10.75
C TRP A 244 -4.02 0.09 -9.51
N TRP A 245 -3.36 -0.40 -8.46
CA TRP A 245 -4.02 -0.69 -7.19
C TRP A 245 -4.73 0.56 -6.63
N SER A 246 -4.04 1.71 -6.62
CA SER A 246 -4.60 2.95 -6.06
C SER A 246 -5.86 3.41 -6.81
N ILE A 247 -5.86 3.34 -8.14
CA ILE A 247 -7.02 3.66 -8.98
C ILE A 247 -8.13 2.62 -8.76
N GLY A 248 -7.77 1.34 -8.73
CA GLY A 248 -8.69 0.23 -8.49
C GLY A 248 -9.49 0.40 -7.19
N THR A 249 -8.87 0.93 -6.12
CA THR A 249 -9.59 1.19 -4.86
C THR A 249 -10.77 2.14 -5.02
N GLN A 250 -10.64 3.15 -5.89
CA GLN A 250 -11.70 4.13 -6.13
C GLN A 250 -12.77 3.57 -7.09
N ILE A 251 -12.37 2.69 -8.01
CA ILE A 251 -13.30 1.93 -8.85
C ILE A 251 -14.12 0.97 -7.98
N ILE A 252 -13.53 0.29 -7.00
CA ILE A 252 -14.25 -0.57 -6.04
C ILE A 252 -15.40 0.20 -5.37
N LEU A 253 -15.13 1.43 -4.93
CA LEU A 253 -16.09 2.32 -4.30
C LEU A 253 -17.07 2.99 -5.28
N ALA A 254 -16.88 2.81 -6.60
CA ALA A 254 -17.60 3.53 -7.65
C ALA A 254 -17.61 5.05 -7.42
N ASN A 255 -16.46 5.63 -7.06
CA ASN A 255 -16.28 7.05 -6.77
C ASN A 255 -15.78 7.79 -8.03
N PRO A 256 -16.65 8.43 -8.82
CA PRO A 256 -16.26 9.03 -10.09
C PRO A 256 -15.23 10.17 -9.95
N VAL A 257 -15.31 10.97 -8.89
CA VAL A 257 -14.41 12.12 -8.67
C VAL A 257 -13.06 11.61 -8.16
N CYS A 258 -13.05 10.77 -7.13
CA CYS A 258 -11.80 10.24 -6.59
C CYS A 258 -11.05 9.33 -7.57
N VAL A 259 -11.69 8.61 -8.48
CA VAL A 259 -10.98 7.84 -9.53
C VAL A 259 -10.07 8.77 -10.35
N VAL A 260 -10.57 9.94 -10.76
CA VAL A 260 -9.80 10.91 -11.54
C VAL A 260 -8.70 11.55 -10.69
N ILE A 261 -9.03 11.97 -9.46
CA ILE A 261 -8.07 12.59 -8.55
C ILE A 261 -6.92 11.62 -8.23
N TYR A 262 -7.23 10.37 -7.90
CA TYR A 262 -6.22 9.34 -7.59
C TYR A 262 -5.36 9.03 -8.81
N ALA A 263 -5.95 8.94 -10.01
CA ALA A 263 -5.18 8.71 -11.23
C ALA A 263 -4.16 9.83 -11.48
N ILE A 264 -4.59 11.10 -11.40
CA ILE A 264 -3.72 12.26 -11.63
C ILE A 264 -2.67 12.38 -10.52
N ALA A 265 -3.06 12.22 -9.26
CA ALA A 265 -2.16 12.34 -8.11
C ALA A 265 -1.09 11.23 -8.13
N SER A 266 -1.49 9.97 -8.31
CA SER A 266 -0.58 8.84 -8.43
C SER A 266 0.35 9.00 -9.64
N TRP A 267 -0.17 9.45 -10.79
CA TRP A 267 0.65 9.68 -11.98
C TRP A 267 1.73 10.73 -11.74
N LYS A 268 1.36 11.90 -11.19
CA LYS A 268 2.32 12.97 -10.87
C LYS A 268 3.37 12.51 -9.86
N PHE A 269 2.94 11.79 -8.83
CA PHE A 269 3.85 11.24 -7.82
C PHE A 269 4.87 10.30 -8.43
N PHE A 270 4.43 9.31 -9.23
CA PHE A 270 5.36 8.36 -9.84
C PHE A 270 6.20 8.96 -10.96
N ASN A 271 5.69 9.95 -11.71
CA ASN A 271 6.49 10.62 -12.73
C ASN A 271 7.73 11.28 -12.11
N ASN A 272 7.54 12.03 -11.02
CA ASN A 272 8.64 12.68 -10.32
C ASN A 272 9.56 11.67 -9.64
N ARG A 273 8.99 10.63 -9.02
CA ARG A 273 9.76 9.62 -8.30
C ARG A 273 10.63 8.77 -9.23
N VAL A 274 10.05 8.28 -10.33
CA VAL A 274 10.78 7.50 -11.35
C VAL A 274 11.92 8.34 -11.92
N TYR A 275 11.68 9.62 -12.23
CA TYR A 275 12.71 10.50 -12.76
C TYR A 275 13.93 10.60 -11.82
N LEU A 276 13.72 10.89 -10.53
CA LEU A 276 14.80 11.02 -9.54
C LEU A 276 15.51 9.69 -9.26
N GLU A 277 14.75 8.60 -9.25
CA GLU A 277 15.28 7.26 -9.01
C GLU A 277 16.15 6.79 -10.18
N GLU A 278 15.75 7.04 -11.42
CA GLU A 278 16.53 6.65 -12.59
C GLU A 278 17.87 7.42 -12.70
N ILE A 279 17.91 8.69 -12.28
CA ILE A 279 19.19 9.44 -12.14
C ILE A 279 20.12 8.70 -11.17
N THR A 280 19.58 8.27 -10.03
CA THR A 280 20.35 7.55 -9.01
C THR A 280 20.82 6.17 -9.50
N LEU A 281 19.96 5.45 -10.22
CA LEU A 281 20.28 4.14 -10.80
C LEU A 281 21.36 4.25 -11.89
N LEU A 282 21.33 5.30 -12.72
CA LEU A 282 22.40 5.60 -13.68
C LEU A 282 23.72 5.91 -12.95
N ASN A 283 23.70 6.67 -11.87
CA ASN A 283 24.91 6.91 -11.06
C ASN A 283 25.46 5.61 -10.44
N PHE A 284 24.60 4.65 -10.11
CA PHE A 284 25.03 3.39 -9.47
C PHE A 284 25.50 2.32 -10.44
N PHE A 285 24.92 2.25 -11.64
CA PHE A 285 25.11 1.13 -12.58
C PHE A 285 25.57 1.57 -13.97
N GLY A 286 25.61 2.88 -14.25
CA GLY A 286 26.16 3.46 -15.47
C GLY A 286 25.56 2.88 -16.75
N GLU A 287 26.44 2.40 -17.63
CA GLU A 287 26.08 1.84 -18.93
C GLU A 287 25.12 0.63 -18.82
N GLU A 288 25.21 -0.14 -17.74
CA GLU A 288 24.33 -1.30 -17.56
C GLU A 288 22.85 -0.89 -17.43
N TYR A 289 22.58 0.18 -16.68
CA TYR A 289 21.23 0.71 -16.54
C TYR A 289 20.78 1.45 -17.81
N TYR A 290 21.69 2.17 -18.47
CA TYR A 290 21.40 2.82 -19.74
C TYR A 290 20.96 1.81 -20.82
N ASN A 291 21.65 0.68 -20.96
CA ASN A 291 21.25 -0.38 -21.89
C ASN A 291 19.89 -0.99 -21.50
N TYR A 292 19.65 -1.18 -20.21
CA TYR A 292 18.36 -1.65 -19.71
C TYR A 292 17.20 -0.67 -20.00
N GLN A 293 17.44 0.64 -19.96
CA GLN A 293 16.44 1.65 -20.34
C GLN A 293 16.00 1.57 -21.80
N LYS A 294 16.87 1.10 -22.71
CA LYS A 294 16.56 0.92 -24.13
C LYS A 294 15.69 -0.30 -24.39
N GLU A 295 15.84 -1.34 -23.59
CA GLU A 295 15.18 -2.63 -23.80
C GLU A 295 13.83 -2.72 -23.09
N VAL A 296 13.72 -2.12 -21.90
CA VAL A 296 12.55 -2.32 -21.02
C VAL A 296 11.90 -0.97 -20.70
N PRO A 297 10.59 -0.78 -20.91
CA PRO A 297 9.90 0.47 -20.60
C PRO A 297 9.71 0.66 -19.08
N THR A 298 9.36 1.86 -18.63
CA THR A 298 9.01 2.11 -17.22
C THR A 298 7.82 1.26 -16.76
N GLY A 299 6.89 0.99 -17.68
CA GLY A 299 5.62 0.27 -17.46
C GLY A 299 4.46 1.16 -17.04
N LEU A 300 4.71 2.44 -16.77
CA LEU A 300 3.67 3.41 -16.41
C LEU A 300 3.25 4.24 -17.64
N PRO A 301 1.95 4.53 -17.82
CA PRO A 301 1.46 5.24 -19.00
C PRO A 301 2.01 6.67 -19.03
N PHE A 302 2.62 7.06 -20.16
CA PHE A 302 3.17 8.41 -20.39
C PHE A 302 4.28 8.86 -19.43
N ILE A 303 4.93 7.94 -18.71
CA ILE A 303 6.08 8.25 -17.85
C ILE A 303 7.34 7.68 -18.50
N ASN A 304 8.20 8.56 -18.98
CA ASN A 304 9.43 8.15 -19.70
C ASN A 304 10.63 7.92 -18.77
N GLY A 305 10.60 8.49 -17.56
CA GLY A 305 11.74 8.48 -16.65
C GLY A 305 12.86 9.45 -17.06
N TYR A 306 14.09 9.18 -16.64
CA TYR A 306 15.26 9.99 -16.98
C TYR A 306 16.05 9.34 -18.10
N LEU A 307 15.83 9.78 -19.34
CA LEU A 307 16.51 9.26 -20.53
C LEU A 307 17.63 10.21 -20.96
N LEU A 308 18.85 9.68 -21.12
CA LEU A 308 20.01 10.47 -21.56
C LEU A 308 19.87 11.01 -23.00
N ASP A 309 19.16 10.28 -23.87
CA ASP A 309 19.01 10.60 -25.30
C ASP A 309 17.85 11.56 -25.60
N ASN A 310 17.21 12.14 -24.57
CA ASN A 310 16.06 13.03 -24.76
C ASN A 310 16.55 14.39 -25.33
N PRO A 311 15.97 14.94 -26.40
CA PRO A 311 16.44 16.20 -27.01
C PRO A 311 16.43 17.41 -26.05
N ILE A 312 15.74 17.32 -24.90
CA ILE A 312 15.69 18.34 -23.86
C ILE A 312 16.96 18.34 -22.98
N THR A 313 17.65 17.20 -22.80
CA THR A 313 18.89 17.13 -21.99
C THR A 313 20.14 17.53 -22.76
N ASN A 314 20.09 17.59 -24.10
CA ASN A 314 21.22 17.96 -24.97
C ASN A 314 21.26 19.46 -25.34
N GLN A 315 20.54 20.32 -24.60
CA GLN A 315 20.49 21.78 -24.86
C GLN A 315 21.23 22.65 -23.83
N ASN A 316 22.05 22.08 -22.95
CA ASN A 316 22.92 22.85 -22.05
C ASN A 316 24.40 22.61 -22.34
#